data_AF-A0A0F9EVJ2-F1
#
_entry.id   AF-A0A0F9EVJ2-F1
#
_cell.length_a   1.000
_cell.length_b   1.000
_cell.length_c   1.000
_cell.angle_alpha   90.00
_cell.angle_beta   90.00
_cell.angle_gamma   90.00
#
_symmetry.space_group_name_H-M   'P 1'
#
loop_
_entity.id
_entity.type
_entity.pdbx_description
1 polymer ?
#
loop_
_entity_poly.entity_id
_entity_poly.type
_entity_poly.pdbx_seq_one_letter_code
_entity_poly.pdbx_strand_id
1 'polypeptide(L)' 'MRTPTYLSYSSVSMFEKTPDEFFLKYLAENRPGRLPQTEPMSVGSSFDAYVKAALHTRLFGAGANAEYEFDALFTSQV' A
#
# COMPACT_ATOMS: atom_id res chain seq x y z
N MET A 1 -3.39 12.80 -19.32
CA MET A 1 -2.30 12.25 -18.48
C MET A 1 -2.63 12.53 -17.02
N ARG A 2 -2.47 11.55 -16.13
CA ARG A 2 -2.82 11.69 -14.72
C ARG A 2 -1.77 12.52 -13.98
N THR A 3 -2.21 13.26 -12.96
CA THR A 3 -1.32 13.97 -12.04
C THR A 3 -1.15 13.12 -10.77
N PRO A 4 0.07 12.66 -10.43
CA PRO A 4 0.32 11.96 -9.18
C PRO A 4 0.03 12.87 -7.98
N THR A 5 -0.71 12.34 -6.98
CA THR A 5 -1.05 13.08 -5.74
C THR A 5 -0.14 12.75 -4.57
N TYR A 6 0.68 11.70 -4.70
CA TYR A 6 1.59 11.22 -3.67
C TYR A 6 2.86 10.67 -4.32
N LEU A 7 4.01 10.97 -3.71
CA LEU A 7 5.31 10.46 -4.11
C LEU A 7 5.87 9.60 -2.98
N SER A 8 6.02 8.30 -3.26
CA SER A 8 6.77 7.39 -2.40
C SER A 8 8.22 7.27 -2.88
N TYR A 9 9.11 6.83 -1.99
CA TYR A 9 10.47 6.44 -2.37
C TYR A 9 10.48 5.44 -3.54
N SER A 10 9.61 4.42 -3.50
CA SER A 10 9.51 3.41 -4.57
C SER A 10 9.06 4.02 -5.90
N SER A 11 8.18 5.02 -5.89
CA SER A 11 7.76 5.72 -7.11
C SER A 11 8.88 6.55 -7.73
N VAL A 12 9.68 7.25 -6.91
CA VAL A 12 10.83 8.05 -7.37
C VAL A 12 11.93 7.14 -7.88
N SER A 13 12.26 6.06 -7.16
CA SER A 13 13.27 5.11 -7.62
C SER A 13 12.88 4.43 -8.94
N MET A 14 11.59 4.18 -9.17
CA MET A 14 11.07 3.66 -10.44
C MET A 14 11.20 4.67 -11.57
N PHE A 15 10.93 5.95 -11.32
CA PHE A 15 11.14 6.99 -12.33
C PHE A 15 12.59 7.03 -12.82
N GLU A 16 13.56 6.90 -11.91
CA GLU A 16 14.99 6.90 -12.26
C GLU A 16 15.44 5.63 -12.98
N LYS A 17 14.95 4.46 -12.57
CA LYS A 17 15.41 3.16 -13.06
C LYS A 17 14.65 2.67 -14.29
N THR A 18 13.33 2.85 -14.31
CA THR A 18 12.40 2.30 -15.30
C THR A 18 11.31 3.33 -15.65
N PRO A 19 11.64 4.42 -16.37
CA PRO A 19 10.72 5.53 -16.65
C PRO A 19 9.46 5.11 -17.42
N ASP A 20 9.54 4.11 -18.31
CA ASP A 20 8.38 3.58 -19.03
C ASP A 20 7.37 2.91 -18.07
N GLU A 21 7.88 2.17 -17.08
CA GLU A 21 7.04 1.53 -16.06
C GLU A 21 6.41 2.59 -15.15
N PHE A 22 7.16 3.63 -14.81
CA PHE A 22 6.64 4.78 -14.09
C PHE A 22 5.50 5.45 -14.85
N PHE A 23 5.67 5.69 -16.16
CA PHE A 23 4.63 6.26 -17.01
C PHE A 23 3.36 5.40 -16.98
N LEU A 24 3.48 4.10 -17.23
CA LEU A 24 2.35 3.18 -17.26
C LEU A 24 1.61 3.09 -15.91
N LYS A 25 2.34 3.13 -14.78
CA LYS A 25 1.75 3.01 -13.45
C LYS A 25 1.14 4.31 -12.93
N TYR A 26 1.77 5.45 -13.18
CA TYR A 26 1.44 6.71 -12.51
C TYR A 26 0.88 7.81 -13.41
N LEU A 27 1.18 7.79 -14.72
CA LEU A 27 0.83 8.87 -15.65
C LEU A 27 -0.23 8.47 -16.70
N ALA A 28 -0.25 7.19 -17.10
CA ALA A 28 -1.21 6.68 -18.07
C ALA A 28 -2.65 6.74 -17.53
N GLU A 29 -3.58 7.18 -18.38
CA GLU A 29 -5.02 7.20 -18.05
C GLU A 29 -5.58 5.78 -17.92
N ASN A 30 -5.27 4.94 -18.91
CA ASN A 30 -5.64 3.53 -18.95
C ASN A 30 -4.50 2.66 -18.39
N ARG A 31 -4.41 2.57 -17.06
CA ARG A 31 -3.37 1.77 -16.40
C ARG A 31 -3.62 0.27 -16.51
N PRO A 32 -2.55 -0.55 -16.61
CA PRO A 32 -2.68 -1.98 -16.40
C PRO A 32 -3.20 -2.27 -14.98
N GLY A 33 -3.84 -3.44 -14.82
CA GLY A 33 -4.27 -3.91 -13.50
C GLY A 33 -3.09 -4.01 -12.53
N ARG A 34 -3.38 -3.89 -11.22
CA ARG A 34 -2.35 -4.13 -10.20
C ARG A 34 -1.90 -5.58 -10.30
N LEU A 35 -0.59 -5.78 -10.37
CA LEU A 35 -0.02 -7.10 -10.25
C LEU A 35 -0.29 -7.65 -8.84
N PRO A 36 -0.55 -8.95 -8.70
CA PRO A 36 -0.66 -9.58 -7.40
C PRO A 36 0.65 -9.42 -6.61
N GLN A 37 0.54 -9.37 -5.29
CA GLN A 37 1.73 -9.34 -4.43
C GLN A 37 2.49 -10.66 -4.54
N THR A 38 3.81 -10.59 -4.38
CA THR A 38 4.63 -11.80 -4.19
C THR A 38 4.46 -12.28 -2.74
N GLU A 39 4.74 -13.57 -2.51
CA GLU A 39 4.65 -14.16 -1.17
C GLU A 39 5.50 -13.41 -0.11
N PRO A 40 6.75 -12.99 -0.36
CA PRO A 40 7.48 -12.19 0.63
C PRO A 40 6.83 -10.83 0.92
N MET A 41 6.20 -10.21 -0.09
CA MET A 41 5.47 -8.95 0.10
C MET A 41 4.23 -9.17 0.97
N SER A 42 3.46 -10.23 0.74
CA SER A 42 2.24 -10.51 1.52
C SER A 42 2.55 -10.84 2.98
N VAL A 43 3.66 -11.53 3.26
CA VAL A 43 4.14 -11.75 4.63
C VAL A 43 4.48 -10.43 5.33
N GLY A 44 5.18 -9.53 4.65
CA GLY A 44 5.49 -8.18 5.16
C GLY A 44 4.23 -7.37 5.46
N SER A 45 3.29 -7.35 4.52
CA SER A 45 1.98 -6.68 4.68
C SER A 45 1.16 -7.25 5.84
N SER A 46 1.19 -8.58 6.02
CA SER A 46 0.49 -9.25 7.13
C SER A 46 1.04 -8.83 8.50
N PHE A 47 2.37 -8.74 8.61
CA PHE A 47 3.01 -8.25 9.83
C PHE A 47 2.68 -6.78 10.10
N ASP A 48 2.73 -5.94 9.06
CA ASP A 48 2.40 -4.51 9.17
C ASP A 48 0.95 -4.29 9.62
N ALA A 49 -0.01 -5.02 9.05
CA ALA A 49 -1.42 -4.98 9.45
C ALA A 49 -1.61 -5.37 10.93
N TYR A 50 -0.94 -6.43 11.38
CA TYR A 50 -0.98 -6.87 12.77
C TYR A 50 -0.44 -5.79 13.74
N VAL A 51 0.74 -5.24 13.44
CA VAL A 51 1.39 -4.24 14.29
C VAL A 51 0.55 -2.98 14.37
N LYS A 52 0.00 -2.50 13.25
CA LYS A 52 -0.89 -1.34 13.21
C LYS A 52 -2.13 -1.53 14.06
N ALA A 53 -2.82 -2.67 13.93
CA ALA A 53 -4.00 -2.98 14.75
C ALA A 53 -3.67 -3.01 16.25
N ALA A 54 -2.57 -3.69 16.61
CA ALA A 54 -2.13 -3.81 17.99
C ALA A 54 -1.75 -2.45 18.60
N LEU A 55 -1.02 -1.60 17.86
CA LEU A 55 -0.65 -0.26 18.31
C LEU A 55 -1.88 0.63 18.46
N HIS A 56 -2.77 0.63 17.47
CA HIS A 56 -3.98 1.45 17.51
C HIS A 56 -4.85 1.09 18.73
N THR A 57 -5.05 -0.21 18.96
CA THR A 57 -5.81 -0.71 20.12
C THR A 57 -5.18 -0.27 21.44
N ARG A 58 -3.85 -0.32 21.56
CA ARG A 58 -3.15 0.09 22.79
C ARG A 58 -3.17 1.59 23.05
N LEU A 59 -3.15 2.40 21.98
CA LEU A 59 -3.09 3.86 22.09
C LEU A 59 -4.47 4.50 22.24
N PHE A 60 -5.48 3.97 21.56
CA PHE A 60 -6.81 4.61 21.45
C PHE A 60 -7.96 3.74 21.99
N GLY A 61 -7.70 2.48 22.32
CA GLY A 61 -8.72 1.51 22.70
C GLY A 61 -9.27 0.73 21.51
N ALA A 62 -9.90 -0.42 21.80
CA ALA A 62 -10.57 -1.24 20.78
C ALA A 62 -11.80 -0.51 20.21
N GLY A 63 -12.04 -0.63 18.90
CA GLY A 63 -13.20 -0.02 18.24
C GLY A 63 -13.14 1.51 18.09
N ALA A 64 -12.02 2.16 18.42
CA ALA A 64 -11.87 3.61 18.27
C ALA A 64 -11.89 4.05 16.79
N ASN A 65 -11.45 3.18 15.87
CA ASN A 65 -11.56 3.37 14.42
C ASN A 65 -11.57 2.01 13.71
N ALA A 66 -12.65 1.73 12.97
CA ALA A 66 -12.85 0.48 12.24
C ALA A 66 -11.77 0.23 11.16
N GLU A 67 -11.16 1.28 10.60
CA GLU A 67 -10.10 1.14 9.58
C GLU A 67 -8.81 0.52 10.12
N TYR A 68 -8.59 0.61 11.44
CA TYR A 68 -7.42 0.05 12.12
C TYR A 68 -7.72 -1.28 12.82
N GLU A 69 -8.92 -1.83 12.65
CA GLU A 69 -9.20 -3.20 13.07
C GLU A 69 -8.42 -4.19 12.20
N PHE A 70 -8.00 -5.31 12.80
CA PHE A 70 -7.09 -6.24 12.14
C PHE A 70 -7.65 -6.75 10.81
N ASP A 71 -8.91 -7.17 10.76
CA ASP A 71 -9.53 -7.72 9.54
C ASP A 71 -9.60 -6.69 8.40
N ALA A 72 -9.85 -5.41 8.75
CA ALA A 72 -9.89 -4.32 7.78
C ALA A 72 -8.50 -4.03 7.20
N LEU A 73 -7.48 -3.97 8.04
CA LEU A 73 -6.09 -3.78 7.61
C LEU A 73 -5.59 -4.98 6.80
N PHE A 74 -5.87 -6.20 7.26
CA PHE A 74 -5.43 -7.42 6.60
C PHE A 74 -6.04 -7.54 5.20
N THR A 75 -7.35 -7.41 5.08
CA THR A 75 -8.08 -7.51 3.79
C THR A 75 -7.66 -6.43 2.79
N SER A 76 -7.28 -5.25 3.28
CA SER A 76 -6.88 -4.13 2.40
C SER A 76 -5.41 -4.19 1.95
N GLN A 77 -4.55 -4.89 2.68
CA GLN A 77 -3.09 -4.84 2.50
C GLN A 77 -2.45 -6.15 2.06
N VAL A 78 -3.08 -7.30 2.32
CA VAL A 78 -2.55 -8.65 2.07
C VAL A 78 -3.27 -9.29 0.89
#